data_AF-A0A7X7ALQ9-F1
#
_entry.id   AF-A0A7X7ALQ9-F1
#
_cell.length_a   1.000
_cell.length_b   1.000
_cell.length_c   1.000
_cell.angle_alpha   90.00
_cell.angle_beta   90.00
_cell.angle_gamma   90.00
#
_symmetry.space_group_name_H-M   'P 1'
#
loop_
_entity.id
_entity.type
_entity.pdbx_description
1 polymer ?
#
loop_
_entity_poly.entity_id
_entity_poly.type
_entity_poly.pdbx_seq_one_letter_code
_entity_poly.pdbx_strand_id
1 'polypeptide(L)'
;MTTKKGSAVWEGSFKEGSGSISSESGALKKVPYGVSARFEEEPGSNPEELIAAAHASCFSMALSLMLGEAGFEPASIETEAAVKLEKVGDSFAITSSHLSVYA
;
A
#
# COMPACT_ATOMS: atom_id res chain seq x y z
N MET A 1 -8.61 -20.87 -6.96
CA MET A 1 -8.40 -19.41 -6.90
C MET A 1 -9.06 -18.89 -5.65
N THR A 2 -8.34 -18.13 -4.83
CA THR A 2 -8.87 -17.54 -3.60
C THR A 2 -9.09 -16.05 -3.86
N THR A 3 -10.32 -15.58 -3.75
CA THR A 3 -10.63 -14.14 -3.87
C THR A 3 -10.43 -13.49 -2.50
N LYS A 4 -9.65 -12.41 -2.47
CA LYS A 4 -9.42 -11.57 -1.28
C LYS A 4 -10.12 -10.24 -1.44
N LYS A 5 -10.82 -9.77 -0.39
CA LYS A 5 -11.63 -8.55 -0.43
C LYS A 5 -11.12 -7.47 0.52
N GLY A 6 -11.22 -6.22 0.06
CA GLY A 6 -11.18 -5.02 0.88
C GLY A 6 -12.40 -4.16 0.55
N SER A 7 -12.72 -3.20 1.41
CA SER A 7 -13.81 -2.26 1.20
C SER A 7 -13.46 -0.87 1.71
N ALA A 8 -14.11 0.13 1.16
CA ALA A 8 -14.02 1.50 1.62
C ALA A 8 -15.42 2.14 1.64
N VAL A 9 -15.63 3.06 2.57
CA VAL A 9 -16.81 3.94 2.63
C VAL A 9 -16.33 5.37 2.51
N TRP A 10 -17.10 6.23 1.86
CA TRP A 10 -16.88 7.67 1.78
C TRP A 10 -18.19 8.40 2.08
N GLU A 11 -18.12 9.46 2.88
CA GLU A 11 -19.26 10.28 3.27
C GLU A 11 -18.93 11.76 3.07
N GLY A 12 -19.84 12.51 2.43
CA GLY A 12 -19.70 13.95 2.20
C GLY A 12 -19.08 14.30 0.83
N SER A 13 -18.67 15.57 0.71
CA SER A 13 -18.07 16.11 -0.52
C SER A 13 -16.65 15.59 -0.73
N PHE A 14 -16.02 15.90 -1.88
CA PHE A 14 -14.63 15.51 -2.09
C PHE A 14 -13.69 16.18 -1.07
N LYS A 15 -13.79 17.51 -0.87
CA LYS A 15 -12.84 18.25 -0.03
C LYS A 15 -13.07 18.09 1.47
N GLU A 16 -14.34 18.05 1.89
CA GLU A 16 -14.72 18.03 3.31
C GLU A 16 -15.20 16.64 3.76
N GLY A 17 -15.33 15.71 2.81
CA GLY A 17 -15.71 14.35 3.14
C GLY A 17 -14.60 13.59 3.83
N SER A 18 -15.00 12.48 4.42
CA SER A 18 -14.09 11.54 5.05
C SER A 18 -14.52 10.13 4.70
N GLY A 19 -13.58 9.21 4.77
CA GLY A 19 -13.86 7.82 4.50
C GLY A 19 -13.21 6.90 5.50
N SER A 20 -13.53 5.62 5.37
CA SER A 20 -12.83 4.57 6.09
C SER A 20 -12.54 3.37 5.20
N ILE A 21 -11.42 2.69 5.44
CA ILE A 21 -10.99 1.47 4.76
C ILE A 21 -11.10 0.27 5.70
N SER A 22 -11.40 -0.90 5.14
CA SER A 22 -11.46 -2.18 5.86
C SER A 22 -10.95 -3.32 4.98
N SER A 23 -10.36 -4.34 5.60
CA SER A 23 -9.87 -5.56 4.94
C SER A 23 -10.66 -6.79 5.40
N GLU A 24 -10.86 -7.81 4.56
CA GLU A 24 -11.60 -9.02 4.95
C GLU A 24 -11.02 -9.75 6.17
N SER A 25 -9.70 -9.68 6.36
CA SER A 25 -9.00 -10.32 7.49
C SER A 25 -9.20 -9.56 8.80
N GLY A 26 -9.71 -8.33 8.73
CA GLY A 26 -9.77 -7.41 9.86
C GLY A 26 -8.41 -6.80 10.25
N ALA A 27 -7.37 -6.90 9.42
CA ALA A 27 -6.12 -6.17 9.65
C ALA A 27 -6.35 -4.65 9.62
N LEU A 28 -7.21 -4.18 8.71
CA LEU A 28 -7.76 -2.83 8.68
C LEU A 28 -9.23 -2.89 9.11
N LYS A 29 -9.59 -2.10 10.12
CA LYS A 29 -10.98 -2.01 10.65
C LYS A 29 -11.41 -0.56 10.71
N LYS A 30 -12.17 -0.12 9.70
CA LYS A 30 -12.65 1.26 9.57
C LYS A 30 -11.55 2.30 9.81
N VAL A 31 -10.36 2.06 9.27
CA VAL A 31 -9.23 3.00 9.38
C VAL A 31 -9.59 4.26 8.58
N PRO A 32 -9.49 5.48 9.15
CA PRO A 32 -9.89 6.69 8.45
C PRO A 32 -8.95 7.02 7.28
N TYR A 33 -9.51 7.56 6.20
CA TYR A 33 -8.78 8.17 5.08
C TYR A 33 -9.51 9.42 4.60
N GLY A 34 -8.79 10.34 3.96
CA GLY A 34 -9.32 11.63 3.53
C GLY A 34 -8.50 12.27 2.42
N VAL A 35 -8.96 13.40 1.90
CA VAL A 35 -8.22 14.16 0.88
C VAL A 35 -6.94 14.77 1.46
N SER A 36 -6.96 15.26 2.70
CA SER A 36 -5.77 15.79 3.37
C SER A 36 -4.69 14.71 3.49
N ALA A 37 -5.01 13.56 4.07
CA ALA A 37 -4.06 12.44 4.20
C ALA A 37 -3.54 11.87 2.87
N ARG A 38 -4.21 12.13 1.75
CA ARG A 38 -3.83 11.61 0.43
C ARG A 38 -3.03 12.60 -0.41
N PHE A 39 -3.36 13.87 -0.37
CA PHE A 39 -2.79 14.90 -1.24
C PHE A 39 -2.05 16.01 -0.49
N GLU A 40 -2.22 16.08 0.83
CA GLU A 40 -1.51 16.98 1.72
C GLU A 40 -0.55 16.14 2.60
N GLU A 41 0.39 16.78 3.28
CA GLU A 41 1.39 16.09 4.12
C GLU A 41 0.85 15.77 5.53
N GLU A 42 -0.46 15.51 5.65
CA GLU A 42 -1.06 15.16 6.93
C GLU A 42 -0.97 13.65 7.20
N PRO A 43 -0.59 13.23 8.43
CA PRO A 43 -0.59 11.82 8.79
C PRO A 43 -1.99 11.18 8.64
N GLY A 44 -2.07 10.07 7.92
CA GLY A 44 -3.30 9.30 7.77
C GLY A 44 -3.15 8.26 6.67
N SER A 45 -4.07 7.28 6.65
CA SER A 45 -3.99 6.23 5.64
C SER A 45 -4.42 6.75 4.27
N ASN A 46 -3.78 6.23 3.22
CA ASN A 46 -4.06 6.57 1.84
C ASN A 46 -3.88 5.33 0.93
N PRO A 47 -4.49 5.31 -0.26
CA PRO A 47 -4.36 4.17 -1.17
C PRO A 47 -2.91 3.83 -1.53
N GLU A 48 -2.06 4.85 -1.66
CA GLU A 48 -0.68 4.71 -2.11
C GLU A 48 0.20 3.95 -1.10
N GLU A 49 0.10 4.24 0.20
CA GLU A 49 0.81 3.48 1.25
C GLU A 49 0.33 2.02 1.36
N LEU A 50 -0.94 1.75 1.09
CA LEU A 50 -1.49 0.38 1.14
C LEU A 50 -0.96 -0.45 -0.04
N ILE A 51 -0.85 0.17 -1.21
CA ILE A 51 -0.21 -0.44 -2.38
C ILE A 51 1.27 -0.66 -2.11
N ALA A 52 1.96 0.30 -1.49
CA ALA A 52 3.35 0.16 -1.09
C ALA A 52 3.55 -1.04 -0.14
N ALA A 53 2.76 -1.14 0.93
CA ALA A 53 2.83 -2.24 1.88
C ALA A 53 2.51 -3.60 1.23
N ALA A 54 1.51 -3.66 0.34
CA ALA A 54 1.19 -4.87 -0.41
C ALA A 54 2.33 -5.29 -1.35
N HIS A 55 2.95 -4.33 -2.04
CA HIS A 55 4.04 -4.62 -2.97
C HIS A 55 5.30 -5.08 -2.24
N ALA A 56 5.70 -4.36 -1.18
CA ALA A 56 6.85 -4.72 -0.35
C ALA A 56 6.71 -6.13 0.25
N SER A 57 5.55 -6.44 0.84
CA SER A 57 5.31 -7.77 1.44
C SER A 57 5.31 -8.89 0.41
N CYS A 58 4.73 -8.67 -0.77
CA CYS A 58 4.76 -9.63 -1.88
C CYS A 58 6.20 -9.88 -2.36
N PHE A 59 6.97 -8.82 -2.57
CA PHE A 59 8.36 -8.92 -2.99
C PHE A 59 9.23 -9.66 -1.96
N SER A 60 9.17 -9.29 -0.67
CA SER A 60 9.94 -9.98 0.37
C SER A 60 9.64 -11.48 0.43
N MET A 61 8.37 -11.86 0.28
CA MET A 61 7.95 -13.27 0.27
C MET A 61 8.49 -14.01 -0.96
N ALA A 62 8.40 -13.40 -2.14
CA ALA A 62 8.92 -13.98 -3.37
C ALA A 62 10.45 -14.10 -3.35
N LEU A 63 11.16 -13.11 -2.81
CA LEU A 63 12.61 -13.17 -2.67
C LEU A 63 13.03 -14.30 -1.71
N SER A 64 12.34 -14.47 -0.58
CA SER A 64 12.56 -15.58 0.34
C SER A 64 12.40 -16.95 -0.35
N LEU A 65 11.34 -17.10 -1.17
CA LEU A 65 11.12 -18.32 -1.97
C LEU A 65 12.31 -18.60 -2.89
N MET A 66 12.75 -17.60 -3.67
CA MET A 66 13.87 -17.75 -4.61
C MET A 66 15.20 -18.07 -3.91
N LEU A 67 15.46 -17.47 -2.74
CA LEU A 67 16.62 -17.78 -1.92
C LEU A 67 16.60 -19.23 -1.44
N GLY A 68 15.43 -19.70 -0.98
CA GLY A 68 15.22 -21.09 -0.56
C GLY A 68 15.45 -22.08 -1.70
N GLU A 69 14.97 -21.78 -2.91
CA GLU A 69 15.24 -22.59 -4.12
C GLU A 69 16.73 -22.66 -4.47
N ALA A 70 17.49 -21.62 -4.12
CA ALA A 70 18.95 -21.58 -4.28
C ALA A 70 19.73 -22.17 -3.07
N GLY A 71 19.04 -22.68 -2.05
CA GLY A 71 19.66 -23.30 -0.87
C GLY A 71 20.09 -22.32 0.23
N PHE A 72 19.60 -21.08 0.20
CA PHE A 72 19.82 -20.08 1.25
C PHE A 72 18.57 -19.89 2.10
N GLU A 73 18.77 -19.63 3.40
CA GLU A 73 17.70 -19.27 4.34
C GLU A 73 17.99 -17.86 4.90
N PRO A 74 17.28 -16.83 4.44
CA PRO A 74 17.50 -15.47 4.93
C PRO A 74 17.01 -15.33 6.38
N ALA A 75 17.83 -14.73 7.25
CA ALA A 75 17.41 -14.44 8.62
C ALA A 75 16.32 -13.35 8.68
N SER A 76 16.42 -12.35 7.79
CA SER A 76 15.44 -11.29 7.60
C SER A 76 15.51 -10.74 6.17
N ILE A 77 14.36 -10.28 5.65
CA ILE A 77 14.29 -9.48 4.43
C ILE A 77 13.42 -8.27 4.75
N GLU A 78 14.03 -7.10 4.81
CA GLU A 78 13.33 -5.83 4.98
C GLU A 78 13.20 -5.14 3.62
N THR A 79 11.97 -4.84 3.20
CA THR A 79 11.70 -4.17 1.94
C THR A 79 10.86 -2.92 2.21
N GLU A 80 11.31 -1.79 1.72
CA GLU A 80 10.56 -0.55 1.64
C GLU A 80 10.10 -0.33 0.20
N ALA A 81 8.82 0.01 0.00
CA ALA A 81 8.28 0.40 -1.29
C ALA A 81 7.92 1.89 -1.29
N ALA A 82 8.59 2.68 -2.12
CA ALA A 82 8.24 4.08 -2.36
C ALA A 82 7.33 4.18 -3.60
N VAL A 83 6.03 4.33 -3.38
CA VAL A 83 5.03 4.55 -4.44
C VAL A 83 4.90 6.05 -4.72
N LYS A 84 5.02 6.46 -5.97
CA LYS A 84 4.83 7.86 -6.39
C LYS A 84 3.48 8.05 -7.06
N LEU A 85 2.71 9.00 -6.52
CA LEU A 85 1.52 9.56 -7.16
C LEU A 85 1.89 10.92 -7.75
N GLU A 86 1.77 11.07 -9.06
CA GLU A 86 2.16 12.28 -9.77
C GLU A 86 0.99 12.84 -10.57
N LYS A 87 0.97 14.17 -10.73
CA LYS A 87 0.02 14.82 -11.64
C LYS A 87 0.47 14.62 -13.08
N VAL A 88 -0.36 13.94 -13.87
CA VAL A 88 -0.13 13.66 -15.29
C VAL A 88 -1.23 14.32 -16.10
N GLY A 89 -0.91 15.46 -16.71
CA GLY A 89 -1.90 16.32 -17.38
C GLY A 89 -2.95 16.82 -16.39
N ASP A 90 -4.22 16.50 -16.66
CA ASP A 90 -5.37 16.92 -15.85
C ASP A 90 -5.78 15.88 -14.78
N SER A 91 -5.01 14.80 -14.59
CA SER A 91 -5.30 13.72 -13.63
C SER A 91 -4.07 13.38 -12.77
N PHE A 92 -4.25 12.44 -11.83
CA PHE A 92 -3.17 11.83 -11.06
C PHE A 92 -2.98 10.37 -11.47
N ALA A 93 -1.73 9.91 -11.46
CA ALA A 93 -1.38 8.53 -11.76
C ALA A 93 -0.31 8.03 -10.79
N ILE A 94 -0.39 6.74 -10.42
CA ILE A 94 0.73 6.05 -9.80
C ILE A 94 1.73 5.73 -10.91
N THR A 95 2.88 6.38 -10.89
CA THR A 95 3.87 6.32 -11.99
C THR A 95 5.05 5.41 -11.69
N SER A 96 5.33 5.16 -10.40
CA SER A 96 6.44 4.30 -10.00
C SER A 96 6.19 3.64 -8.64
N SER A 97 6.85 2.51 -8.44
CA SER A 97 7.00 1.84 -7.15
C SER A 97 8.46 1.38 -7.04
N HIS A 98 9.26 2.11 -6.29
CA HIS A 98 10.69 1.82 -6.10
C HIS A 98 10.88 0.95 -4.85
N LEU A 99 11.62 -0.15 -4.96
CA LEU A 99 11.88 -1.06 -3.85
C LEU A 99 13.32 -0.88 -3.35
N SER A 100 13.46 -0.58 -2.06
CA SER A 100 14.73 -0.60 -1.32
C SER A 100 14.73 -1.84 -0.43
N VAL A 101 15.76 -2.69 -0.55
CA VAL A 101 15.81 -3.98 0.13
C VAL A 101 17.08 -4.06 0.98
N TYR A 102 16.91 -4.48 2.23
CA TYR A 102 17.98 -4.64 3.20
C TYR A 102 18.00 -6.10 3.69
N ALA A 103 19.17 -6.72 3.64
CA ALA A 103 19.42 -8.13 3.95
C ALA A 103 20.62 -8.26 4.89
#